data_AF-A0A2P5Z489-F1
#
_entry.id   AF-A0A2P5Z489-F1
#
_cell.length_a   1.000
_cell.length_b   1.000
_cell.length_c   1.000
_cell.angle_alpha   90.00
_cell.angle_beta   90.00
_cell.angle_gamma   90.00
#
_symmetry.space_group_name_H-M   'P 1'
#
loop_
_entity.id
_entity.type
_entity.pdbx_description
1 polymer ?
#
loop_
_entity_poly.entity_id
_entity_poly.type
_entity_poly.pdbx_seq_one_letter_code
_entity_poly.pdbx_strand_id
1 'polypeptide(L)'
;MSVEIAEFRQMLEAGQRYLGGTCSIQELNGSVNQCRDAARFWGGHPALAQVVDDWSQVVDRRWNECGHSPDPLTEQQFKSWLGQQLTLLSAHA
;
A
#
# COMPACT_ATOMS: atom_id res chain seq x y z
N MET A 1 15.41 19.68 -1.36
CA MET A 1 14.81 18.92 -0.23
C MET A 1 13.86 17.91 -0.83
N SER A 2 14.23 16.64 -0.85
CA SER A 2 13.25 15.57 -1.10
C SER A 2 12.38 15.50 0.15
N VAL A 3 11.08 15.78 0.00
CA VAL A 3 10.13 15.50 1.07
C VAL A 3 10.07 13.98 1.17
N GLU A 4 10.76 13.41 2.16
CA GLU A 4 10.47 12.03 2.57
C GLU A 4 9.07 12.06 3.18
N ILE A 5 8.10 11.47 2.47
CA ILE A 5 6.76 11.26 3.00
C ILE A 5 6.90 10.14 4.03
N ALA A 6 6.90 10.48 5.32
CA ALA A 6 7.06 9.52 6.40
C ALA A 6 6.00 8.41 6.33
N GLU A 7 4.81 8.76 5.88
CA GLU A 7 3.68 7.86 5.63
C GLU A 7 3.98 6.84 4.54
N PHE A 8 4.84 7.16 3.57
CA PHE A 8 5.27 6.21 2.55
C PHE A 8 6.15 5.12 3.16
N ARG A 9 7.09 5.49 4.05
CA ARG A 9 7.88 4.50 4.79
C ARG A 9 7.00 3.62 5.67
N GLN A 10 6.05 4.23 6.40
CA GLN A 10 5.09 3.49 7.23
C GLN A 10 4.22 2.54 6.41
N MET A 11 3.81 2.93 5.21
CA MET A 11 3.08 2.07 4.27
C MET A 11 3.91 0.84 3.88
N LEU A 12 5.19 1.02 3.55
CA LEU A 12 6.09 -0.08 3.20
C LEU A 12 6.32 -1.02 4.40
N GLU A 13 6.54 -0.47 5.59
CA GLU A 13 6.70 -1.24 6.84
C GLU A 13 5.42 -2.04 7.17
N ALA A 14 4.24 -1.46 7.00
CA ALA A 14 2.97 -2.16 7.16
C ALA A 14 2.83 -3.32 6.17
N GLY A 15 3.27 -3.13 4.92
CA GLY A 15 3.32 -4.18 3.90
C GLY A 15 4.24 -5.34 4.30
N GLN A 16 5.44 -5.03 4.80
CA GLN A 16 6.38 -6.05 5.29
C GLN A 16 5.80 -6.83 6.48
N ARG A 17 5.20 -6.14 7.45
CA ARG A 17 4.54 -6.78 8.59
C ARG A 17 3.35 -7.66 8.16
N TYR A 18 2.61 -7.25 7.13
CA TYR A 18 1.49 -8.05 6.60
C TYR A 18 2.01 -9.36 6.01
N LEU A 19 3.10 -9.32 5.23
CA LEU A 19 3.76 -10.53 4.73
C LEU A 19 4.29 -11.41 5.87
N GLY A 20 4.80 -10.79 6.95
CA GLY A 20 5.25 -11.47 8.16
C GLY A 20 4.15 -11.97 9.08
N GLY A 21 2.88 -11.69 8.79
CA GLY A 21 1.73 -12.11 9.61
C GLY A 21 1.53 -11.32 10.92
N THR A 22 2.20 -10.18 11.08
CA THR A 22 2.11 -9.32 12.28
C THR A 22 1.32 -8.02 12.05
N CYS A 23 0.62 -7.94 10.91
CA CYS A 23 -0.24 -6.82 10.53
C CYS A 23 -1.48 -7.39 9.84
N SER A 24 -2.65 -6.92 10.25
CA SER A 24 -3.94 -7.23 9.64
C SER A 24 -4.15 -6.47 8.32
N ILE A 25 -5.15 -6.88 7.53
CA ILE A 25 -5.50 -6.15 6.31
C ILE A 25 -6.04 -4.75 6.62
N GLN A 26 -6.73 -4.57 7.75
CA GLN A 26 -7.25 -3.28 8.22
C GLN A 26 -6.11 -2.31 8.56
N GLU A 27 -5.09 -2.78 9.28
CA GLU A 27 -3.92 -1.96 9.61
C GLU A 27 -3.17 -1.53 8.34
N LEU A 28 -2.95 -2.47 7.40
CA LEU A 28 -2.33 -2.15 6.12
C LEU A 28 -3.15 -1.12 5.33
N ASN A 29 -4.47 -1.32 5.24
CA ASN A 29 -5.37 -0.37 4.60
C ASN A 29 -5.32 1.01 5.27
N GLY A 30 -5.25 1.07 6.59
CA GLY A 30 -5.07 2.31 7.34
C GLY A 30 -3.80 3.06 6.95
N SER A 31 -2.66 2.37 6.87
CA SER A 31 -1.38 2.96 6.45
C SER A 31 -1.41 3.45 4.99
N VAL A 32 -2.02 2.69 4.08
CA VAL A 32 -2.16 3.09 2.67
C VAL A 32 -3.01 4.35 2.53
N ASN A 33 -4.15 4.44 3.23
CA ASN A 33 -5.01 5.62 3.16
C ASN A 33 -4.35 6.86 3.78
N GLN A 34 -3.61 6.72 4.89
CA GLN A 34 -2.84 7.82 5.46
C GLN A 34 -1.77 8.33 4.48
N CYS A 35 -1.05 7.42 3.83
CA CYS A 35 -0.07 7.80 2.81
C CYS A 35 -0.72 8.49 1.61
N ARG A 36 -1.94 8.06 1.23
CA ARG A 36 -2.70 8.66 0.11
C ARG A 36 -3.08 10.10 0.41
N ASP A 37 -3.58 10.34 1.62
CA ASP A 37 -3.97 11.68 2.07
C ASP A 37 -2.75 12.60 2.20
N ALA A 38 -1.63 12.07 2.72
CA ALA A 38 -0.36 12.81 2.77
C ALA A 38 0.14 13.17 1.36
N ALA A 39 0.12 12.23 0.41
CA ALA A 39 0.55 12.48 -0.97
C ALA A 39 -0.29 13.58 -1.66
N ARG A 40 -1.61 13.61 -1.39
CA ARG A 40 -2.53 14.65 -1.88
C ARG A 40 -2.26 16.01 -1.24
N PHE A 41 -2.01 16.06 0.07
CA PHE A 41 -1.85 17.30 0.81
C PHE A 41 -0.50 17.99 0.56
N TRP A 42 0.59 17.21 0.54
CA TRP A 42 1.94 17.74 0.40
C TRP A 42 2.37 17.99 -1.05
N GLY A 43 1.54 17.62 -2.04
CA GLY A 43 1.88 17.75 -3.45
C GLY A 43 3.10 16.92 -3.82
N GLY A 44 3.13 15.65 -3.40
CA GLY A 44 4.23 14.73 -3.64
C GLY A 44 4.51 14.49 -5.13
N HIS A 45 5.67 13.88 -5.43
CA HIS A 45 6.01 13.53 -6.81
C HIS A 45 4.89 12.67 -7.44
N PRO A 46 4.43 12.95 -8.68
CA PRO A 46 3.31 12.23 -9.30
C PRO A 46 3.46 10.70 -9.29
N ALA A 47 4.70 10.21 -9.41
CA ALA A 47 5.00 8.77 -9.32
C ALA A 47 4.65 8.17 -7.94
N LEU A 48 4.87 8.90 -6.84
CA LEU A 48 4.49 8.43 -5.50
C LEU A 48 2.97 8.38 -5.35
N ALA A 49 2.26 9.41 -5.83
CA ALA A 49 0.81 9.43 -5.82
C ALA A 49 0.23 8.23 -6.58
N GLN A 50 0.79 7.92 -7.76
CA GLN A 50 0.39 6.75 -8.55
C GLN A 50 0.63 5.43 -7.79
N VAL A 51 1.81 5.25 -7.19
CA VAL A 51 2.12 4.04 -6.40
C VAL A 51 1.11 3.86 -5.27
N VAL A 52 0.77 4.93 -4.54
CA VAL A 52 -0.16 4.86 -3.42
C VAL A 52 -1.59 4.60 -3.88
N ASP A 53 -2.02 5.20 -5.00
CA ASP A 53 -3.33 4.90 -5.60
C ASP A 53 -3.43 3.44 -6.06
N ASP A 54 -2.37 2.88 -6.66
CA ASP A 54 -2.31 1.48 -7.05
C ASP A 54 -2.41 0.54 -5.83
N TRP A 55 -1.67 0.86 -4.76
CA TRP A 55 -1.76 0.13 -3.50
C TRP A 55 -3.16 0.19 -2.89
N SER A 56 -3.80 1.36 -2.89
CA SER A 56 -5.16 1.56 -2.36
C SER A 56 -6.16 0.66 -3.09
N GLN A 57 -6.10 0.59 -4.42
CA GLN A 57 -6.99 -0.26 -5.20
C GLN A 57 -6.76 -1.75 -4.92
N VAL A 58 -5.51 -2.20 -4.87
CA VAL A 58 -5.20 -3.63 -4.69
C VAL A 58 -5.49 -4.09 -3.26
N VAL A 59 -5.25 -3.25 -2.25
CA VAL A 59 -5.63 -3.52 -0.85
C VAL A 59 -7.14 -3.59 -0.72
N ASP A 60 -7.90 -2.68 -1.33
CA ASP A 60 -9.36 -2.74 -1.33
C ASP A 60 -9.88 -4.02 -1.98
N ARG A 61 -9.30 -4.46 -3.10
CA ARG A 61 -9.64 -5.75 -3.72
C ARG A 61 -9.37 -6.95 -2.82
N ARG A 62 -8.34 -6.90 -1.96
CA ARG A 62 -8.04 -7.96 -0.98
C ARG A 62 -8.93 -7.89 0.26
N TRP A 63 -9.17 -6.69 0.78
CA TRP A 63 -9.98 -6.50 1.97
C TRP A 63 -11.45 -6.80 1.66
N ASN A 64 -11.94 -6.22 0.56
CA ASN A 64 -13.27 -6.36 0.00
C ASN A 64 -14.37 -6.40 1.08
N GLU A 65 -14.24 -5.56 2.11
CA GLU A 65 -15.06 -5.65 3.32
C GLU A 65 -16.55 -5.51 3.02
N CYS A 66 -16.89 -4.61 2.08
CA CYS A 66 -18.26 -4.38 1.64
C CYS A 66 -18.70 -5.26 0.46
N GLY A 67 -17.88 -6.21 0.01
CA GLY A 67 -18.18 -7.07 -1.14
C GLY A 67 -18.31 -6.33 -2.47
N HIS A 68 -17.84 -5.08 -2.55
CA HIS A 68 -18.04 -4.20 -3.71
C HIS A 68 -17.06 -4.43 -4.86
N SER A 69 -15.94 -5.13 -4.62
CA SER A 69 -14.96 -5.41 -5.65
C SER A 69 -15.44 -6.59 -6.50
N PRO A 70 -15.65 -6.40 -7.82
CA PRO A 70 -16.13 -7.46 -8.71
C PRO A 70 -15.07 -8.55 -8.98
N ASP A 71 -13.80 -8.29 -8.66
CA ASP A 71 -12.68 -9.21 -8.83
C ASP A 71 -11.79 -9.22 -7.56
N PRO A 72 -12.27 -9.84 -6.45
CA PRO A 72 -11.56 -9.86 -5.18
C PRO A 72 -10.32 -10.74 -5.24
N LEU A 73 -9.26 -10.32 -4.53
CA LEU A 73 -8.02 -11.07 -4.48
C LEU A 73 -8.02 -12.08 -3.33
N THR A 74 -7.60 -13.30 -3.63
CA THR A 74 -7.20 -14.26 -2.59
C THR A 74 -5.98 -13.74 -1.82
N GLU A 75 -5.78 -14.25 -0.61
CA GLU A 75 -4.62 -13.89 0.19
C GLU A 75 -3.29 -14.21 -0.51
N GLN A 76 -3.21 -15.34 -1.20
CA GLN A 76 -2.00 -15.75 -1.92
C GLN A 76 -1.68 -14.80 -3.09
N GLN A 77 -2.68 -14.43 -3.89
CA GLN A 77 -2.49 -13.46 -4.99
C GLN A 77 -2.04 -12.11 -4.44
N PHE A 78 -2.68 -11.64 -3.38
CA PHE A 78 -2.32 -10.38 -2.73
C PHE A 78 -0.90 -10.40 -2.15
N LYS A 79 -0.51 -11.46 -1.42
CA LYS A 79 0.85 -11.60 -0.89
C LYS A 79 1.90 -11.66 -2.00
N SER A 80 1.61 -12.33 -3.11
CA SER A 80 2.51 -12.39 -4.27
C SER A 80 2.73 -11.00 -4.87
N TRP A 81 1.65 -10.26 -5.11
CA TRP A 81 1.72 -8.88 -5.60
C TRP A 81 2.47 -7.97 -4.61
N LEU A 82 2.14 -8.02 -3.32
CA LEU A 82 2.74 -7.18 -2.29
C LEU A 82 4.24 -7.42 -2.16
N GLY A 83 4.68 -8.69 -2.24
CA GLY A 83 6.09 -9.05 -2.28
C GLY A 83 6.83 -8.41 -3.46
N GLN A 84 6.24 -8.47 -4.66
CA GLN A 84 6.82 -7.84 -5.86
C GLN A 84 6.94 -6.32 -5.70
N GLN A 85 5.90 -5.65 -5.19
CA GLN A 85 5.92 -4.21 -4.97
C GLN A 85 7.01 -3.80 -3.98
N LEU A 86 7.14 -4.52 -2.86
CA LEU A 86 8.17 -4.23 -1.87
C LEU A 86 9.57 -4.44 -2.46
N THR A 87 9.81 -5.49 -3.25
CA THR A 87 11.10 -5.67 -3.94
C THR A 87 11.40 -4.53 -4.92
N LEU A 88 10.43 -4.12 -5.73
CA LEU A 88 10.59 -3.02 -6.70
C LEU A 88 10.92 -1.69 -6.01
N LEU A 89 10.19 -1.35 -4.95
CA LEU A 89 10.37 -0.08 -4.23
C LEU A 89 11.63 -0.08 -3.35
N SER A 90 12.08 -1.25 -2.88
CA SER A 90 13.34 -1.39 -2.14
C SER A 90 14.58 -1.35 -3.04
N ALA A 91 14.45 -1.72 -4.31
CA ALA A 91 15.56 -1.69 -5.28
C ALA A 91 15.90 -0.27 -5.79
N HIS A 92 15.03 0.70 -5.51
CA HIS A 92 15.16 2.10 -5.92
C HIS A 92 15.15 3.09 -4.74
N ALA A 93 15.22 2.57 -3.50
CA ALA A 93 15.31 3.34 -2.27
C ALA A 93 16.77 3.64 -1.87
#